data_AF-A0AAF0S657-F1
#
_entry.id   AF-A0AAF0S657-F1
#
_cell.length_a   1.000
_cell.length_b   1.000
_cell.length_c   1.000
_cell.angle_alpha   90.00
_cell.angle_beta   90.00
_cell.angle_gamma   90.00
#
_symmetry.space_group_name_H-M   'P 1'
#
loop_
_entity.id
_entity.type
_entity.pdbx_description
1 polymer ?
#
loop_
_entity_poly.entity_id
_entity_poly.type
_entity_poly.pdbx_seq_one_letter_code
_entity_poly.pdbx_strand_id
1 'polypeptide(L)'
;MPRDIMIACVTVEVAMVVSPVLRYKPQELHLFRFIRDPGSKKSKLYRDHYNEVVRKVSTSLPSCRIIEHSDEPVYEVNRMARSLDKLYYRISKDNDDFRILANLSSGPSEFAAALGIFSYVHPRVVLFKVPTREYAVSQAMLEEFYYDNGVPVGLTRKTYPPKEIAGIRLELPDERRLRALRLYHSMMESGTEPYLSRMVPALKEQGLWEYEPAKEDLGSDLALREKMYYFRHYRQYWKEMGWIEEEKRRCPRLTASGIAAIEMFFTEPDE
;
A
#
# COMPACT_ATOMS: atom_id res chain seq x y z
N MET A 1 -18.33 -11.21 7.49
CA MET A 1 -17.46 -10.02 7.39
C MET A 1 -16.05 -10.52 7.57
N PRO A 2 -15.10 -10.11 6.72
CA PRO A 2 -13.71 -10.52 6.84
C PRO A 2 -13.18 -10.18 8.23
N ARG A 3 -12.31 -11.04 8.76
CA ARG A 3 -11.55 -10.73 9.97
C ARG A 3 -10.57 -9.60 9.63
N ASP A 4 -10.76 -8.44 10.26
CA ASP A 4 -9.86 -7.31 10.13
C ASP A 4 -8.70 -7.46 11.13
N ILE A 5 -7.50 -7.48 10.59
CA ILE A 5 -6.24 -7.60 11.34
C ILE A 5 -5.44 -6.33 11.08
N MET A 6 -4.93 -5.68 12.11
CA MET A 6 -4.10 -4.49 11.94
C MET A 6 -2.64 -4.79 12.29
N ILE A 7 -1.72 -4.30 11.47
CA ILE A 7 -0.28 -4.31 11.73
C ILE A 7 0.18 -2.88 11.95
N ALA A 8 0.90 -2.62 13.05
CA ALA A 8 1.48 -1.32 13.34
C ALA A 8 2.83 -1.47 14.08
N CYS A 9 3.69 -0.45 13.99
CA CYS A 9 4.90 -0.36 14.80
C CYS A 9 4.82 0.83 15.75
N VAL A 10 5.22 0.65 17.01
CA VAL A 10 5.31 1.73 17.99
C VAL A 10 6.75 2.22 18.12
N THR A 11 6.94 3.52 17.85
CA THR A 11 8.14 4.27 18.20
C THR A 11 7.81 5.30 19.28
N VAL A 12 7.59 6.56 18.90
CA VAL A 12 7.19 7.65 19.81
C VAL A 12 5.80 8.21 19.48
N GLU A 13 5.12 7.67 18.47
CA GLU A 13 3.85 8.19 17.99
C GLU A 13 2.66 7.36 18.50
N VAL A 14 2.08 7.75 19.65
CA VAL A 14 0.92 7.05 20.24
C VAL A 14 -0.35 7.26 19.41
N ALA A 15 -0.64 8.52 19.04
CA ALA A 15 -1.87 8.87 18.34
C ALA A 15 -1.96 8.21 16.94
N MET A 16 -0.82 8.10 16.26
CA MET A 16 -0.72 7.48 14.93
C MET A 16 -1.03 5.97 14.94
N VAL A 17 -0.99 5.33 16.11
CA VAL A 17 -1.35 3.92 16.27
C VAL A 17 -2.74 3.76 16.89
N VAL A 18 -3.03 4.47 17.98
CA VAL A 18 -4.29 4.30 18.72
C VAL A 18 -5.49 4.75 17.89
N SER A 19 -5.44 5.94 17.27
CA SER A 19 -6.57 6.50 16.52
C SER A 19 -7.07 5.57 15.39
N PRO A 20 -6.22 5.03 14.50
CA PRO A 20 -6.70 4.09 13.49
C PRO A 20 -7.22 2.78 14.09
N VAL A 21 -6.61 2.24 15.16
CA VAL A 21 -7.12 1.03 15.84
C VAL A 21 -8.56 1.24 16.31
N LEU A 22 -8.84 2.38 16.96
CA LEU A 22 -10.19 2.68 17.45
C LEU A 22 -11.19 2.98 16.33
N ARG A 23 -10.70 3.49 15.18
CA ARG A 23 -11.51 3.79 14.00
C ARG A 23 -11.93 2.55 13.22
N TYR A 24 -10.98 1.62 13.01
CA TYR A 24 -11.20 0.40 12.24
C TYR A 24 -11.72 -0.76 13.11
N LYS A 25 -11.46 -0.73 14.41
CA LYS A 25 -11.85 -1.75 15.39
C LYS A 25 -11.46 -3.18 14.95
N PRO A 26 -10.17 -3.42 14.64
CA PRO A 26 -9.73 -4.74 14.19
C PRO A 26 -9.91 -5.78 15.31
N GLN A 27 -10.18 -7.02 14.93
CA GLN A 27 -10.25 -8.14 15.88
C GLN A 27 -8.86 -8.46 16.46
N GLU A 28 -7.80 -8.22 15.70
CA GLU A 28 -6.42 -8.48 16.11
C GLU A 28 -5.50 -7.31 15.74
N LEU A 29 -4.60 -6.94 16.66
CA LEU A 29 -3.57 -5.93 16.48
C LEU A 29 -2.19 -6.58 16.69
N HIS A 30 -1.45 -6.77 15.60
CA HIS A 30 -0.02 -7.10 15.64
C HIS A 30 0.78 -5.82 15.85
N LEU A 31 1.37 -5.70 17.04
CA LEU A 31 2.04 -4.49 17.49
C LEU A 31 3.54 -4.74 17.59
N PHE A 32 4.26 -4.24 16.59
CA PHE A 32 5.72 -4.28 16.53
C PHE A 32 6.32 -3.22 17.44
N ARG A 33 7.29 -3.62 18.24
CA ARG A 33 7.94 -2.72 19.19
C ARG A 33 9.29 -2.28 18.67
N PHE A 34 9.53 -0.97 18.66
CA PHE A 34 10.86 -0.46 18.37
C PHE A 34 11.81 -0.66 19.55
N ILE A 35 12.85 -1.47 19.36
CA ILE A 35 13.92 -1.69 20.33
C ILE A 35 15.27 -1.46 19.64
N ARG A 36 15.93 -0.34 19.96
CA ARG A 36 17.24 0.01 19.39
C ARG A 36 18.42 -0.25 20.33
N ASP A 37 18.18 -0.32 21.65
CA ASP A 37 19.21 -0.53 22.68
C ASP A 37 18.60 -1.15 23.95
N PRO A 38 18.47 -2.49 24.05
CA PRO A 38 17.89 -3.17 25.21
C PRO A 38 18.61 -2.75 26.51
N GLY A 39 17.85 -2.38 27.56
CA GLY A 39 18.39 -2.01 28.88
C GLY A 39 18.87 -0.56 29.04
N SER A 40 18.90 0.25 27.98
CA SER A 40 19.29 1.67 28.07
C SER A 40 18.17 2.58 28.61
N LYS A 41 18.47 3.81 29.08
CA LYS A 41 17.43 4.83 29.37
C LYS A 41 16.54 5.12 28.15
N LYS A 42 17.08 5.05 26.93
CA LYS A 42 16.31 5.19 25.69
C LYS A 42 15.29 4.06 25.50
N SER A 43 15.57 2.86 26.01
CA SER A 43 14.59 1.75 26.02
C SER A 43 13.34 2.06 26.84
N LYS A 44 13.45 2.92 27.86
CA LYS A 44 12.29 3.36 28.66
C LYS A 44 11.36 4.23 27.83
N LEU A 45 11.88 5.17 27.04
CA LEU A 45 11.06 6.01 26.17
C LEU A 45 10.14 5.18 25.27
N TYR A 46 10.71 4.28 24.46
CA TYR A 46 9.92 3.45 23.53
C TYR A 46 8.99 2.47 24.26
N ARG A 47 9.41 1.93 25.42
CA ARG A 47 8.57 1.10 26.27
C ARG A 47 7.36 1.86 26.83
N ASP A 48 7.56 3.08 27.28
CA ASP A 48 6.48 3.91 27.84
C ASP A 48 5.44 4.23 26.75
N HIS A 49 5.89 4.56 25.54
CA HIS A 49 4.98 4.80 24.39
C HIS A 49 4.24 3.52 23.99
N TYR A 50 4.93 2.38 23.93
CA TYR A 50 4.31 1.08 23.67
C TYR A 50 3.25 0.74 24.72
N ASN A 51 3.59 0.85 26.00
CA ASN A 51 2.67 0.58 27.10
C ASN A 51 1.45 1.50 27.06
N GLU A 52 1.64 2.77 26.70
CA GLU A 52 0.54 3.72 26.57
C GLU A 52 -0.40 3.36 25.39
N VAL A 53 0.14 2.92 24.25
CA VAL A 53 -0.68 2.37 23.15
C VAL A 53 -1.49 1.18 23.63
N VAL A 54 -0.84 0.19 24.26
CA VAL A 54 -1.51 -1.01 24.78
C VAL A 54 -2.59 -0.63 25.78
N ARG A 55 -2.29 0.26 26.74
CA ARG A 55 -3.26 0.73 27.73
C ARG A 55 -4.48 1.37 27.06
N LYS A 56 -4.27 2.33 26.15
CA LYS A 56 -5.38 3.03 25.48
C LYS A 56 -6.23 2.09 24.62
N VAL A 57 -5.61 1.17 23.87
CA VAL A 57 -6.31 0.19 23.04
C VAL A 57 -7.10 -0.78 23.92
N SER A 58 -6.47 -1.40 24.92
CA SER A 58 -7.14 -2.37 25.80
C SER A 58 -8.27 -1.76 26.61
N THR A 59 -8.14 -0.50 27.05
CA THR A 59 -9.23 0.20 27.75
C THR A 59 -10.39 0.55 26.82
N SER A 60 -10.12 1.00 25.60
CA SER A 60 -11.16 1.53 24.69
C SER A 60 -11.78 0.47 23.79
N LEU A 61 -11.04 -0.62 23.53
CA LEU A 61 -11.45 -1.74 22.68
C LEU A 61 -10.99 -3.08 23.30
N PRO A 62 -11.60 -3.51 24.42
CA PRO A 62 -11.19 -4.72 25.14
C PRO A 62 -11.30 -6.02 24.33
N SER A 63 -12.12 -6.03 23.28
CA SER A 63 -12.29 -7.17 22.38
C SER A 63 -11.16 -7.33 21.36
N CYS A 64 -10.29 -6.34 21.19
CA CYS A 64 -9.15 -6.43 20.28
C CYS A 64 -8.03 -7.26 20.91
N ARG A 65 -7.65 -8.35 20.25
CA ARG A 65 -6.51 -9.16 20.67
C ARG A 65 -5.21 -8.47 20.26
N ILE A 66 -4.41 -8.03 21.23
CA ILE A 66 -3.09 -7.45 20.97
C ILE A 66 -2.04 -8.56 20.98
N ILE A 67 -1.21 -8.63 19.94
CA ILE A 67 -0.07 -9.54 19.81
C ILE A 67 1.20 -8.71 19.73
N GLU A 68 2.05 -8.85 20.74
CA GLU A 68 3.36 -8.17 20.78
C GLU A 68 4.35 -8.86 19.85
N HIS A 69 5.09 -8.04 19.10
CA HIS A 69 6.22 -8.42 18.26
C HIS A 69 7.45 -7.63 18.72
N SER A 70 8.18 -8.18 19.70
CA SER A 70 9.33 -7.51 20.35
C SER A 70 10.68 -7.88 19.76
N ASP A 71 10.78 -9.01 19.06
CA ASP A 71 12.07 -9.61 18.68
C ASP A 71 12.35 -9.43 17.18
N GLU A 72 11.40 -8.87 16.44
CA GLU A 72 11.49 -8.67 15.01
C GLU A 72 12.40 -7.48 14.65
N PRO A 73 13.22 -7.61 13.58
CA PRO A 73 14.25 -6.62 13.24
C PRO A 73 13.65 -5.46 12.44
N VAL A 74 12.88 -4.60 13.11
CA VAL A 74 12.20 -3.44 12.51
C VAL A 74 13.15 -2.43 11.85
N TYR A 75 14.47 -2.54 12.07
CA TYR A 75 15.54 -1.72 11.49
C TYR A 75 16.26 -2.39 10.30
N GLU A 76 15.81 -3.56 9.85
CA GLU A 76 16.37 -4.25 8.68
C GLU A 76 15.27 -4.57 7.66
N VAL A 77 15.19 -3.82 6.56
CA VAL A 77 14.12 -3.95 5.54
C VAL A 77 13.89 -5.41 5.12
N ASN A 78 14.95 -6.13 4.71
CA ASN A 78 14.83 -7.48 4.16
C ASN A 78 14.35 -8.49 5.21
N ARG A 79 14.86 -8.39 6.45
CA ARG A 79 14.45 -9.31 7.52
C ARG A 79 13.04 -8.97 8.01
N MET A 80 12.69 -7.69 8.07
CA MET A 80 11.36 -7.24 8.44
C MET A 80 10.31 -7.70 7.42
N ALA A 81 10.58 -7.55 6.12
CA ALA A 81 9.72 -8.05 5.05
C ALA A 81 9.49 -9.56 5.16
N ARG A 82 10.56 -10.34 5.44
CA ARG A 82 10.46 -11.78 5.71
C ARG A 82 9.60 -12.11 6.93
N SER A 83 9.68 -11.32 7.99
CA SER A 83 8.83 -11.51 9.18
C SER A 83 7.36 -11.24 8.90
N LEU A 84 7.05 -10.22 8.09
CA LEU A 84 5.69 -9.91 7.64
C LEU A 84 5.12 -11.03 6.75
N ASP A 85 5.92 -11.56 5.82
CA ASP A 85 5.52 -12.68 4.96
C ASP A 85 5.20 -13.95 5.78
N LYS A 86 6.06 -14.29 6.75
CA LYS A 86 5.78 -15.39 7.71
C LYS A 86 4.50 -15.14 8.52
N LEU A 87 4.23 -13.90 8.90
CA LEU A 87 3.02 -13.54 9.61
C LEU A 87 1.79 -13.72 8.70
N TYR A 88 1.83 -13.23 7.46
CA TYR A 88 0.78 -13.41 6.48
C TYR A 88 0.46 -14.89 6.26
N TYR A 89 1.48 -15.72 6.07
CA TYR A 89 1.28 -17.17 5.88
C TYR A 89 0.56 -17.84 7.07
N ARG A 90 0.88 -17.42 8.31
CA ARG A 90 0.17 -17.91 9.50
C ARG A 90 -1.28 -17.47 9.50
N ILE A 91 -1.54 -16.18 9.25
CA ILE A 91 -2.89 -15.62 9.19
C ILE A 91 -3.72 -16.33 8.10
N SER A 92 -3.15 -16.54 6.91
CA SER A 92 -3.85 -17.13 5.77
C SER A 92 -4.13 -18.61 5.93
N LYS A 93 -3.34 -19.33 6.73
CA LYS A 93 -3.59 -20.75 7.01
C LYS A 93 -4.80 -20.95 7.92
N ASP A 94 -5.06 -19.99 8.80
CA ASP A 94 -6.08 -20.09 9.84
C ASP A 94 -7.46 -19.57 9.37
N ASN A 95 -7.54 -18.84 8.25
CA ASN A 95 -8.78 -18.25 7.76
C ASN A 95 -8.71 -17.86 6.28
N ASP A 96 -9.77 -18.17 5.51
CA ASP A 96 -9.88 -17.79 4.09
C ASP A 96 -10.53 -16.41 3.86
N ASP A 97 -11.16 -15.79 4.86
CA ASP A 97 -11.82 -14.48 4.77
C ASP A 97 -11.24 -13.47 5.78
N PHE A 98 -10.15 -12.81 5.38
CA PHE A 98 -9.45 -11.80 6.18
C PHE A 98 -8.96 -10.63 5.34
N ARG A 99 -8.74 -9.50 6.03
CA ARG A 99 -8.09 -8.31 5.48
C ARG A 99 -7.06 -7.81 6.47
N ILE A 100 -5.89 -7.43 5.96
CA ILE A 100 -4.82 -6.84 6.77
C ILE A 100 -4.78 -5.33 6.52
N LEU A 101 -4.87 -4.55 7.59
CA LEU A 101 -4.71 -3.11 7.60
C LEU A 101 -3.29 -2.79 8.05
N ALA A 102 -2.41 -2.42 7.13
CA ALA A 102 -1.01 -2.13 7.40
C ALA A 102 -0.79 -0.62 7.66
N ASN A 103 -0.51 -0.26 8.91
CA ASN A 103 -0.32 1.12 9.33
C ASN A 103 1.15 1.56 9.14
N LEU A 104 1.40 2.39 8.12
CA LEU A 104 2.72 2.96 7.81
C LEU A 104 3.06 4.22 8.64
N SER A 105 2.13 4.72 9.47
CA SER A 105 2.24 6.05 10.11
C SER A 105 3.26 6.16 11.24
N SER A 106 3.77 5.02 11.75
CA SER A 106 4.75 4.97 12.82
C SER A 106 5.68 3.78 12.61
N GLY A 107 6.91 3.92 13.09
CA GLY A 107 7.98 2.97 12.89
C GLY A 107 9.21 3.64 12.31
N PRO A 108 10.36 2.96 12.35
CA PRO A 108 11.51 3.37 11.57
C PRO A 108 11.20 3.29 10.06
N SER A 109 11.98 4.02 9.25
CA SER A 109 11.89 4.02 7.78
C SER A 109 11.92 2.61 7.18
N GLU A 110 12.69 1.71 7.77
CA GLU A 110 12.89 0.34 7.31
C GLU A 110 11.63 -0.50 7.49
N PHE A 111 10.88 -0.26 8.58
CA PHE A 111 9.58 -0.87 8.80
C PHE A 111 8.55 -0.37 7.78
N ALA A 112 8.53 0.95 7.51
CA ALA A 112 7.66 1.54 6.49
C ALA A 112 7.95 0.98 5.09
N ALA A 113 9.24 0.86 4.72
CA ALA A 113 9.66 0.25 3.46
C ALA A 113 9.23 -1.23 3.36
N ALA A 114 9.41 -1.99 4.44
CA ALA A 114 8.99 -3.38 4.50
C ALA A 114 7.46 -3.53 4.39
N LEU A 115 6.67 -2.67 5.03
CA LEU A 115 5.21 -2.64 4.87
C LEU A 115 4.79 -2.29 3.44
N GLY A 116 5.50 -1.39 2.77
CA GLY A 116 5.28 -1.07 1.37
C GLY A 116 5.42 -2.30 0.47
N ILE A 117 6.57 -2.99 0.56
CA ILE A 117 6.83 -4.25 -0.16
C ILE A 117 5.76 -5.30 0.18
N PHE A 118 5.47 -5.47 1.46
CA PHE A 118 4.46 -6.41 1.95
C PHE A 118 3.08 -6.14 1.34
N SER A 119 2.65 -4.88 1.28
CA SER A 119 1.36 -4.53 0.68
C SER A 119 1.32 -4.76 -0.84
N TYR A 120 2.45 -4.59 -1.52
CA TYR A 120 2.54 -4.82 -2.96
C TYR A 120 2.45 -6.31 -3.31
N VAL A 121 3.06 -7.17 -2.49
CA VAL A 121 3.13 -8.63 -2.75
C VAL A 121 1.85 -9.37 -2.33
N HIS A 122 1.07 -8.82 -1.40
CA HIS A 122 -0.09 -9.51 -0.83
C HIS A 122 -1.40 -8.73 -1.07
N PRO A 123 -2.30 -9.21 -1.97
CA PRO A 123 -3.51 -8.48 -2.38
C PRO A 123 -4.51 -8.15 -1.26
N ARG A 124 -4.46 -8.87 -0.13
CA ARG A 124 -5.36 -8.67 1.03
C ARG A 124 -4.83 -7.65 2.04
N VAL A 125 -3.72 -7.00 1.73
CA VAL A 125 -3.08 -6.00 2.58
C VAL A 125 -3.42 -4.61 2.05
N VAL A 126 -4.14 -3.84 2.87
CA VAL A 126 -4.43 -2.43 2.63
C VAL A 126 -3.41 -1.61 3.41
N LEU A 127 -2.46 -1.01 2.69
CA LEU A 127 -1.52 -0.04 3.25
C LEU A 127 -2.24 1.29 3.49
N PHE A 128 -2.01 1.90 4.66
CA PHE A 128 -2.54 3.23 4.95
C PHE A 128 -1.59 4.05 5.81
N LYS A 129 -1.78 5.37 5.75
CA LYS A 129 -1.12 6.35 6.62
C LYS A 129 -2.16 7.28 7.26
N VAL A 130 -1.84 7.78 8.44
CA VAL A 130 -2.64 8.73 9.22
C VAL A 130 -1.97 10.10 9.10
N PRO A 131 -2.63 11.10 8.50
CA PRO A 131 -2.08 12.44 8.45
C PRO A 131 -2.15 13.12 9.84
N THR A 132 -1.12 13.90 10.18
CA THR A 132 -1.14 14.74 11.39
C THR A 132 -2.10 15.90 11.20
N ARG A 133 -3.06 16.06 12.11
CA ARG A 133 -3.95 17.23 12.15
C ARG A 133 -3.47 18.33 13.09
N GLU A 134 -2.89 17.94 14.22
CA GLU A 134 -2.42 18.82 15.28
C GLU A 134 -1.17 18.21 15.91
N TYR A 135 -0.17 19.06 16.20
CA TYR A 135 1.09 18.64 16.82
C TYR A 135 1.04 18.79 18.33
N ALA A 136 1.67 17.86 19.05
CA ALA A 136 1.75 17.89 20.51
C ALA A 136 2.72 18.95 21.07
N VAL A 137 3.46 19.64 20.20
CA VAL A 137 4.47 20.65 20.54
C VAL A 137 4.09 22.00 19.91
N SER A 138 4.47 23.07 20.58
CA SER A 138 4.30 24.43 20.07
C SER A 138 5.34 24.76 18.99
N GLN A 139 5.09 25.83 18.24
CA GLN A 139 6.04 26.35 17.24
C GLN A 139 7.41 26.66 17.85
N ALA A 140 7.44 27.28 19.03
CA ALA A 140 8.69 27.62 19.71
C ALA A 140 9.51 26.37 20.09
N MET A 141 8.86 25.29 20.52
CA MET A 141 9.53 24.02 20.79
C MET A 141 10.08 23.37 19.50
N LEU A 142 9.35 23.46 18.39
CA LEU A 142 9.86 22.98 17.10
C LEU A 142 11.15 23.71 16.70
N GLU A 143 11.19 25.03 16.86
CA GLU A 143 12.38 25.83 16.58
C GLU A 143 13.56 25.40 17.47
N GLU A 144 13.33 25.20 18.77
CA GLU A 144 14.35 24.71 19.70
C GLU A 144 14.92 23.34 19.29
N PHE A 145 14.09 22.42 18.80
CA PHE A 145 14.53 21.06 18.45
C PHE A 145 15.16 20.95 17.06
N TYR A 146 14.77 21.80 16.11
CA TYR A 146 15.17 21.69 14.71
C TYR A 146 16.26 22.68 14.30
N TYR A 147 16.58 23.68 15.15
CA TYR A 147 17.62 24.66 14.88
C TYR A 147 18.76 24.59 15.90
N ASP A 148 19.97 24.86 15.43
CA ASP A 148 21.16 25.05 16.27
C ASP A 148 21.76 26.42 15.90
N ASN A 149 21.69 27.38 16.83
CA ASN A 149 22.12 28.76 16.62
C ASN A 149 21.52 29.42 15.35
N GLY A 150 20.23 29.19 15.10
CA GLY A 150 19.53 29.72 13.92
C GLY A 150 19.78 28.95 12.63
N VAL A 151 20.60 27.88 12.65
CA VAL A 151 20.83 27.00 11.51
C VAL A 151 19.90 25.79 11.57
N PRO A 152 19.13 25.46 10.52
CA PRO A 152 18.29 24.27 10.52
C PRO A 152 19.16 23.00 10.47
N VAL A 153 19.04 22.15 11.49
CA VAL A 153 19.79 20.89 11.63
C VAL A 153 18.89 19.66 11.75
N GLY A 154 17.61 19.86 12.07
CA GLY A 154 16.66 18.77 12.33
C GLY A 154 17.00 17.91 13.54
N LEU A 155 16.32 16.76 13.67
CA LEU A 155 16.51 15.86 14.81
C LEU A 155 17.79 15.00 14.71
N THR A 156 18.43 14.91 13.54
CA THR A 156 19.60 14.05 13.31
C THR A 156 20.86 14.88 13.16
N ARG A 157 21.68 14.93 14.22
CA ARG A 157 22.95 15.68 14.23
C ARG A 157 24.12 14.95 13.57
N LYS A 158 24.12 13.61 13.59
CA LYS A 158 25.20 12.77 13.05
C LYS A 158 24.62 11.50 12.45
N THR A 159 25.24 11.04 11.37
CA THR A 159 24.87 9.81 10.67
C THR A 159 26.01 8.79 10.75
N TYR A 160 25.65 7.52 10.60
CA TYR A 160 26.62 6.48 10.25
C TYR A 160 26.89 6.53 8.73
N PRO A 161 27.97 5.90 8.24
CA PRO A 161 28.18 5.76 6.81
C PRO A 161 26.95 5.15 6.11
N PRO A 162 26.62 5.59 4.88
CA PRO A 162 25.54 4.99 4.10
C PRO A 162 25.72 3.48 3.96
N LYS A 163 24.61 2.74 3.99
CA LYS A 163 24.57 1.30 3.75
C LYS A 163 23.64 1.02 2.58
N GLU A 164 24.13 0.22 1.63
CA GLU A 164 23.29 -0.28 0.56
C GLU A 164 22.29 -1.31 1.10
N ILE A 165 21.04 -1.19 0.65
CA ILE A 165 20.00 -2.18 0.90
C ILE A 165 19.96 -3.07 -0.35
N ALA A 166 20.15 -4.37 -0.17
CA ALA A 166 20.06 -5.32 -1.29
C ALA A 166 18.68 -5.21 -1.94
N GLY A 167 18.64 -4.79 -3.20
CA GLY A 167 17.41 -4.62 -3.96
C GLY A 167 16.83 -5.97 -4.42
N ILE A 168 15.51 -6.04 -4.45
CA ILE A 168 14.76 -7.08 -5.15
C ILE A 168 14.10 -6.40 -6.35
N ARG A 169 14.26 -6.96 -7.55
CA ARG A 169 13.53 -6.48 -8.72
C ARG A 169 12.12 -7.04 -8.68
N LEU A 170 11.14 -6.15 -8.49
CA LEU A 170 9.73 -6.47 -8.68
C LEU A 170 9.40 -6.29 -10.16
N GLU A 171 8.63 -7.21 -10.73
CA GLU A 171 8.12 -7.04 -12.09
C GLU A 171 7.15 -5.85 -12.11
N LEU A 172 7.38 -4.95 -13.06
CA LEU A 172 6.47 -3.84 -13.30
C LEU A 172 5.18 -4.35 -13.94
N PRO A 173 4.05 -3.63 -13.73
CA PRO A 173 2.85 -3.89 -14.51
C PRO A 173 3.13 -3.73 -16.02
N ASP A 174 2.37 -4.46 -16.84
CA ASP A 174 2.48 -4.38 -18.29
C ASP A 174 2.14 -2.96 -18.77
N GLU A 175 3.13 -2.29 -19.38
CA GLU A 175 3.01 -0.90 -19.79
C GLU A 175 1.85 -0.68 -20.76
N ARG A 176 1.67 -1.56 -21.74
CA ARG A 176 0.61 -1.42 -22.75
C ARG A 176 -0.76 -1.57 -22.11
N ARG A 177 -0.93 -2.56 -21.23
CA ARG A 177 -2.18 -2.78 -20.50
C ARG A 177 -2.49 -1.64 -19.56
N LEU A 178 -1.47 -1.02 -18.96
CA LEU A 178 -1.68 0.12 -18.07
C LEU A 178 -2.00 1.40 -18.84
N ARG A 179 -1.31 1.69 -19.95
CA ARG A 179 -1.66 2.79 -20.86
C ARG A 179 -3.08 2.62 -21.43
N ALA A 180 -3.47 1.38 -21.75
CA ALA A 180 -4.83 1.04 -22.16
C ALA A 180 -5.87 1.29 -21.05
N LEU A 181 -5.52 1.03 -19.77
CA LEU A 181 -6.37 1.37 -18.63
C LEU A 181 -6.49 2.89 -18.44
N ARG A 182 -5.40 3.64 -18.68
CA ARG A 182 -5.42 5.10 -18.66
C ARG A 182 -6.35 5.68 -19.74
N LEU A 183 -6.29 5.14 -20.96
CA LEU A 183 -7.22 5.49 -22.04
C LEU A 183 -8.67 5.14 -21.68
N TYR A 184 -8.89 3.96 -21.08
CA TYR A 184 -10.20 3.56 -20.59
C TYR A 184 -10.75 4.56 -19.56
N HIS A 185 -9.90 5.00 -18.61
CA HIS A 185 -10.26 5.97 -17.60
C HIS A 185 -10.53 7.36 -18.19
N SER A 186 -9.70 7.85 -19.11
CA SER A 186 -9.88 9.17 -19.72
C SER A 186 -11.20 9.26 -20.50
N MET A 187 -11.63 8.18 -21.17
CA MET A 187 -12.94 8.13 -21.81
C MET A 187 -14.09 8.26 -20.80
N MET A 188 -13.97 7.58 -19.65
CA MET A 188 -14.99 7.70 -18.60
C MET A 188 -15.07 9.11 -18.01
N GLU A 189 -13.92 9.74 -17.74
CA GLU A 189 -13.85 11.13 -17.24
C GLU A 189 -14.42 12.12 -18.26
N SER A 190 -14.24 11.86 -19.56
CA SER A 190 -14.83 12.68 -20.63
C SER A 190 -16.29 12.34 -20.94
N GLY A 191 -16.97 11.55 -20.10
CA GLY A 191 -18.37 11.15 -20.26
C GLY A 191 -18.64 10.16 -21.40
N THR A 192 -17.59 9.60 -22.01
CA THR A 192 -17.67 8.63 -23.10
C THR A 192 -17.60 7.21 -22.54
N GLU A 193 -18.70 6.46 -22.61
CA GLU A 193 -18.65 5.07 -22.17
C GLU A 193 -17.66 4.24 -23.00
N PRO A 194 -16.66 3.59 -22.36
CA PRO A 194 -15.59 2.84 -23.02
C PRO A 194 -16.08 1.45 -23.44
N TYR A 195 -17.07 1.42 -24.33
CA TYR A 195 -17.53 0.18 -24.95
C TYR A 195 -16.46 -0.41 -25.84
N LEU A 196 -16.50 -1.74 -26.02
CA LEU A 196 -15.60 -2.45 -26.93
C LEU A 196 -15.50 -1.80 -28.32
N SER A 197 -16.63 -1.36 -28.89
CA SER A 197 -16.70 -0.71 -30.20
C SER A 197 -15.96 0.63 -30.28
N ARG A 198 -15.62 1.24 -29.14
CA ARG A 198 -14.82 2.47 -29.04
C ARG A 198 -13.41 2.17 -28.54
N MET A 199 -13.28 1.27 -27.58
CA MET A 199 -11.99 0.87 -27.01
C MET A 199 -11.07 0.23 -28.04
N VAL A 200 -11.55 -0.74 -28.84
CA VAL A 200 -10.67 -1.42 -29.81
C VAL A 200 -10.11 -0.44 -30.86
N PRO A 201 -10.93 0.43 -31.50
CA PRO A 201 -10.39 1.46 -32.38
C PRO A 201 -9.41 2.41 -31.69
N ALA A 202 -9.74 2.90 -30.49
CA ALA A 202 -8.86 3.84 -29.77
C ALA A 202 -7.53 3.19 -29.35
N LEU A 203 -7.54 1.90 -28.98
CA LEU A 203 -6.32 1.13 -28.71
C LEU A 203 -5.46 0.98 -29.97
N LYS A 204 -6.07 0.75 -31.14
CA LYS A 204 -5.34 0.67 -32.41
C LYS A 204 -4.72 2.01 -32.78
N GLU A 205 -5.47 3.09 -32.66
CA GLU A 205 -5.01 4.46 -32.94
C GLU A 205 -3.80 4.84 -32.08
N GLN A 206 -3.78 4.41 -30.81
CA GLN A 206 -2.70 4.66 -29.86
C GLN A 206 -1.55 3.62 -29.94
N GLY A 207 -1.60 2.66 -30.87
CA GLY A 207 -0.58 1.60 -30.99
C GLY A 207 -0.55 0.64 -29.79
N LEU A 208 -1.63 0.58 -29.00
CA LEU A 208 -1.75 -0.27 -27.81
C LEU A 208 -2.39 -1.62 -28.09
N TRP A 209 -2.92 -1.83 -29.31
CA TRP A 209 -3.58 -3.07 -29.74
C TRP A 209 -2.59 -4.05 -30.37
N GLU A 210 -2.54 -5.28 -29.86
CA GLU A 210 -1.54 -6.29 -30.28
C GLU A 210 -2.12 -7.44 -31.11
N TYR A 211 -3.45 -7.54 -31.21
CA TYR A 211 -4.05 -8.63 -31.96
C TYR A 211 -3.99 -8.37 -33.46
N GLU A 212 -3.21 -9.22 -34.13
CA GLU A 212 -3.14 -9.29 -35.59
C GLU A 212 -4.08 -10.40 -36.10
N PRO A 213 -5.14 -10.05 -36.84
CA PRO A 213 -6.04 -11.05 -37.43
C PRO A 213 -5.37 -11.81 -38.57
N ALA A 214 -5.75 -13.08 -38.75
CA ALA A 214 -5.32 -13.84 -39.92
C ALA A 214 -5.95 -13.26 -41.19
N LYS A 215 -5.31 -13.44 -42.36
CA LYS A 215 -5.84 -12.95 -43.66
C LYS A 215 -7.24 -13.48 -44.00
N GLU A 216 -7.64 -14.59 -43.37
CA GLU A 216 -8.92 -15.27 -43.54
C GLU A 216 -10.01 -14.75 -42.60
N ASP A 217 -9.66 -13.94 -41.59
CA ASP A 217 -10.60 -13.41 -40.60
C ASP A 217 -11.39 -12.23 -41.20
N LEU A 218 -12.66 -12.48 -41.52
CA LEU A 218 -13.55 -11.48 -42.12
C LEU A 218 -14.83 -11.26 -41.30
N GLY A 219 -15.38 -10.05 -41.39
CA GLY A 219 -16.72 -9.73 -40.91
C GLY A 219 -16.96 -10.02 -39.41
N SER A 220 -17.99 -10.82 -39.11
CA SER A 220 -18.42 -11.13 -37.74
C SER A 220 -17.40 -11.95 -36.95
N ASP A 221 -16.61 -12.80 -37.63
CA ASP A 221 -15.63 -13.66 -36.98
C ASP A 221 -14.46 -12.84 -36.45
N LEU A 222 -14.03 -11.84 -37.21
CA LEU A 222 -13.04 -10.87 -36.78
C LEU A 222 -13.52 -10.10 -35.54
N ALA A 223 -14.73 -9.53 -35.58
CA ALA A 223 -15.29 -8.78 -34.46
C ALA A 223 -15.43 -9.63 -33.18
N LEU A 224 -15.80 -10.91 -33.32
CA LEU A 224 -15.87 -11.84 -32.20
C LEU A 224 -14.48 -12.15 -31.62
N ARG A 225 -13.46 -12.34 -32.47
CA ARG A 225 -12.09 -12.59 -32.03
C ARG A 225 -11.48 -11.38 -31.33
N GLU A 226 -11.66 -10.17 -31.88
CA GLU A 226 -11.23 -8.92 -31.24
C GLU A 226 -11.91 -8.73 -29.87
N LYS A 227 -13.21 -9.02 -29.79
CA LYS A 227 -13.95 -9.03 -28.53
C LYS A 227 -13.30 -9.98 -27.51
N MET A 228 -13.07 -11.23 -27.89
CA MET A 228 -12.47 -12.23 -27.01
C MET A 228 -11.06 -11.84 -26.58
N TYR A 229 -10.27 -11.29 -27.51
CA TYR A 229 -8.92 -10.81 -27.24
C TYR A 229 -8.94 -9.67 -26.22
N TYR A 230 -9.75 -8.64 -26.44
CA TYR A 230 -9.89 -7.51 -25.51
C TYR A 230 -10.26 -7.98 -24.10
N PHE A 231 -11.25 -8.89 -24.01
CA PHE A 231 -11.68 -9.40 -22.72
C PHE A 231 -10.58 -10.17 -21.98
N ARG A 232 -9.80 -11.01 -22.68
CA ARG A 232 -8.75 -11.82 -22.05
C ARG A 232 -7.50 -11.00 -21.69
N HIS A 233 -7.03 -10.17 -22.60
CA HIS A 233 -5.71 -9.53 -22.48
C HIS A 233 -5.76 -8.19 -21.75
N TYR A 234 -6.90 -7.50 -21.74
CA TYR A 234 -7.05 -6.21 -21.06
C TYR A 234 -8.00 -6.33 -19.87
N ARG A 235 -9.30 -6.60 -20.11
CA ARG A 235 -10.30 -6.52 -19.05
C ARG A 235 -10.07 -7.55 -17.94
N GLN A 236 -9.80 -8.81 -18.30
CA GLN A 236 -9.55 -9.86 -17.32
C GLN A 236 -8.25 -9.59 -16.54
N TYR A 237 -7.20 -9.13 -17.23
CA TYR A 237 -5.95 -8.71 -16.56
C TYR A 237 -6.21 -7.59 -15.54
N TRP A 238 -6.92 -6.52 -15.92
CA TRP A 238 -7.24 -5.43 -14.97
C TRP A 238 -8.07 -5.91 -13.79
N LYS A 239 -8.96 -6.88 -14.01
CA LYS A 239 -9.75 -7.50 -12.94
C LYS A 239 -8.85 -8.31 -12.00
N GLU A 240 -7.96 -9.14 -12.54
CA GLU A 240 -7.02 -9.95 -11.75
C GLU A 240 -6.05 -9.08 -10.93
N MET A 241 -5.65 -7.93 -11.46
CA MET A 241 -4.86 -6.93 -10.75
C MET A 241 -5.67 -6.11 -9.73
N GLY A 242 -7.00 -6.31 -9.66
CA GLY A 242 -7.88 -5.55 -8.77
C GLY A 242 -8.03 -4.07 -9.14
N TRP A 243 -7.75 -3.68 -10.38
CA TRP A 243 -7.77 -2.29 -10.85
C TRP A 243 -9.14 -1.82 -11.33
N ILE A 244 -10.06 -2.75 -11.62
CA ILE A 244 -11.45 -2.45 -11.95
C ILE A 244 -12.40 -3.21 -11.02
N GLU A 245 -13.60 -2.66 -10.81
CA GLU A 245 -14.65 -3.29 -10.00
C GLU A 245 -15.04 -4.68 -10.54
N GLU A 246 -15.36 -5.62 -9.63
CA GLU A 246 -15.89 -6.94 -10.01
C GLU A 246 -17.34 -6.91 -10.50
N GLU A 247 -18.00 -5.75 -10.41
CA GLU A 247 -19.40 -5.60 -10.77
C GLU A 247 -19.67 -6.07 -12.21
N LYS A 248 -20.84 -6.70 -12.42
CA LYS A 248 -21.32 -7.12 -13.76
C LYS A 248 -21.72 -5.94 -14.66
N ARG A 249 -21.20 -4.73 -14.39
CA ARG A 249 -21.37 -3.59 -15.28
C ARG A 249 -20.73 -3.87 -16.62
N ARG A 250 -21.34 -3.32 -17.67
CA ARG A 250 -20.77 -3.37 -19.02
C ARG A 250 -19.43 -2.63 -19.07
N CYS A 251 -19.35 -1.50 -18.36
CA CYS A 251 -18.14 -0.70 -18.15
C CYS A 251 -17.90 -0.56 -16.62
N PRO A 252 -17.08 -1.43 -16.01
CA PRO A 252 -16.75 -1.35 -14.58
C PRO A 252 -15.88 -0.13 -14.30
N ARG A 253 -16.08 0.52 -13.14
CA ARG A 253 -15.22 1.66 -12.77
C ARG A 253 -13.84 1.17 -12.34
N LEU A 254 -12.86 2.06 -12.37
CA LEU A 254 -11.58 1.81 -11.74
C LEU A 254 -11.75 1.77 -10.22
N THR A 255 -11.02 0.88 -9.55
CA THR A 255 -10.85 0.91 -8.11
C THR A 255 -9.84 1.99 -7.71
N ALA A 256 -9.74 2.32 -6.42
CA ALA A 256 -8.68 3.20 -5.92
C ALA A 256 -7.27 2.69 -6.28
N SER A 257 -7.08 1.36 -6.32
CA SER A 257 -5.83 0.73 -6.76
C SER A 257 -5.57 0.97 -8.26
N GLY A 258 -6.61 0.85 -9.09
CA GLY A 258 -6.51 1.13 -10.53
C GLY A 258 -6.16 2.57 -10.84
N ILE A 259 -6.76 3.53 -10.12
CA ILE A 259 -6.43 4.96 -10.22
C ILE A 259 -4.97 5.21 -9.83
N ALA A 260 -4.55 4.70 -8.66
CA ALA A 260 -3.16 4.83 -8.23
C ALA A 260 -2.17 4.23 -9.24
N ALA A 261 -2.50 3.07 -9.83
CA ALA A 261 -1.63 2.42 -10.81
C ALA A 261 -1.40 3.31 -12.05
N ILE A 262 -2.46 3.87 -12.65
CA ILE A 262 -2.33 4.71 -13.85
C ILE A 262 -1.69 6.08 -13.56
N GLU A 263 -1.73 6.56 -12.32
CA GLU A 263 -1.05 7.79 -11.89
C GLU A 263 0.43 7.56 -11.58
N MET A 264 0.81 6.36 -11.10
CA MET A 264 2.17 6.08 -10.63
C MET A 264 3.13 5.62 -11.71
N PHE A 265 2.68 4.82 -12.68
CA PHE A 265 3.57 4.14 -13.62
C PHE A 265 3.41 4.63 -15.05
N PHE A 266 4.52 4.70 -15.78
CA PHE A 266 4.56 5.06 -17.21
C PHE A 266 3.80 6.37 -17.51
N THR A 267 3.93 7.35 -16.62
CA THR A 267 3.49 8.74 -16.87
C THR A 267 4.52 9.43 -17.74
N GLU A 268 4.06 10.32 -18.62
CA GLU A 268 4.95 11.21 -19.34
C GLU A 268 5.48 12.27 -18.36
N PRO A 269 6.72 12.77 -18.54
CA PRO A 269 7.21 13.86 -17.71
C PRO A 269 6.30 15.07 -17.87
N ASP A 270 5.97 15.75 -16.77
CA ASP A 270 5.39 17.09 -16.85
C ASP A 270 6.41 18.01 -17.55
N GLU A 271 6.02 18.64 -18.66
CA GLU A 271 6.84 19.64 -19.39
C GLU A 271 7.07 20.91 -18.56
#